data_AF-A0AAJ5VY20-F1
#
_entry.id   AF-A0AAJ5VY20-F1
#
_cell.length_a   1.000
_cell.length_b   1.000
_cell.length_c   1.000
_cell.angle_alpha   90.00
_cell.angle_beta   90.00
_cell.angle_gamma   90.00
#
_symmetry.space_group_name_H-M   'P 1'
#
loop_
_entity.id
_entity.type
_entity.pdbx_description
1 polymer ?
#
loop_
_entity_poly.entity_id
_entity_poly.type
_entity_poly.pdbx_seq_one_letter_code
_entity_poly.pdbx_strand_id
1 'polypeptide(L)'
;MNTKLNPIPVTLITEPGKLVPLDGDTALLRLPANTGHGHADGTACVACAAQLDVRAQLFNLLEGARQGLRPSFSKVVVDASAVTDTSRVVDALTGRLPAQALRDHTVARLFYLAG
;
A
#
# COMPACT_ATOMS: atom_id res chain seq x y z
N MET A 1 5.76 15.22 -24.44
CA MET A 1 4.82 15.92 -23.54
C MET A 1 5.21 15.57 -22.11
N ASN A 2 5.82 16.50 -21.38
CA ASN A 2 6.35 16.24 -20.04
C ASN A 2 5.25 16.53 -19.00
N THR A 3 4.30 15.62 -18.85
CA THR A 3 3.26 15.71 -17.83
C THR A 3 3.94 15.57 -16.47
N LYS A 4 3.95 16.63 -15.66
CA LYS A 4 4.37 16.51 -14.25
C LYS A 4 3.50 15.41 -13.63
N LEU A 5 4.12 14.29 -13.27
CA LEU A 5 3.46 13.25 -12.48
C LEU A 5 3.12 13.89 -11.13
N ASN A 6 1.83 14.15 -10.90
CA ASN A 6 1.36 14.51 -9.58
C ASN A 6 1.36 13.21 -8.76
N PRO A 7 2.20 13.08 -7.72
CA PRO A 7 2.24 11.87 -6.93
C PRO A 7 0.90 11.66 -6.22
N ILE A 8 0.52 10.40 -6.06
CA ILE A 8 -0.75 9.94 -5.52
C ILE A 8 -0.65 9.93 -3.98
N PRO A 9 -1.50 10.67 -3.26
CA PRO A 9 -1.51 10.63 -1.80
C PRO A 9 -1.94 9.27 -1.28
N VAL A 10 -1.26 8.83 -0.24
CA VAL A 10 -1.58 7.65 0.56
C VAL A 10 -1.97 8.10 1.96
N THR A 11 -3.21 7.86 2.37
CA THR A 11 -3.64 8.03 3.77
C THR A 11 -3.51 6.69 4.48
N LEU A 12 -2.84 6.66 5.64
CA LEU A 12 -2.67 5.44 6.43
C LEU A 12 -3.63 5.41 7.62
N ILE A 13 -4.40 4.32 7.74
CA ILE A 13 -5.22 4.03 8.91
C ILE A 13 -4.49 2.97 9.74
N THR A 14 -4.22 3.28 11.01
CA THR A 14 -3.60 2.35 11.98
C THR A 14 -4.53 2.02 13.14
N GLU A 15 -5.62 2.76 13.30
CA GLU A 15 -6.57 2.60 14.40
C GLU A 15 -7.77 1.74 13.95
N PRO A 16 -8.06 0.63 14.64
CA PRO A 16 -9.25 -0.17 14.36
C PRO A 16 -10.54 0.66 14.47
N GLY A 17 -11.45 0.51 13.51
CA GLY A 17 -12.74 1.20 13.50
C GLY A 17 -12.70 2.68 13.07
N LYS A 18 -11.52 3.22 12.71
CA LYS A 18 -11.41 4.57 12.16
C LYS A 18 -12.15 4.65 10.81
N LEU A 19 -13.13 5.54 10.73
CA LEU A 19 -13.88 5.80 9.51
C LEU A 19 -13.19 6.89 8.70
N VAL A 20 -12.99 6.61 7.40
CA VAL A 20 -12.46 7.58 6.43
C VAL A 20 -13.43 7.62 5.25
N PRO A 21 -13.84 8.82 4.79
CA PRO A 21 -14.69 8.92 3.62
C PRO A 21 -13.96 8.41 2.38
N LEU A 22 -14.64 7.58 1.59
CA LEU A 22 -14.17 7.12 0.28
C LEU A 22 -15.04 7.75 -0.79
N ASP A 23 -14.43 8.59 -1.63
CA ASP A 23 -15.05 9.10 -2.86
C ASP A 23 -14.79 8.15 -4.04
N GLY A 24 -15.42 8.41 -5.19
CA GLY A 24 -15.27 7.57 -6.39
C GLY A 24 -13.86 7.52 -6.98
N ASP A 25 -12.97 8.42 -6.54
CA ASP A 25 -11.57 8.51 -6.99
C ASP A 25 -10.57 7.94 -5.97
N THR A 26 -11.06 7.32 -4.89
CA THR A 26 -10.24 6.77 -3.82
C THR A 26 -10.19 5.25 -3.89
N ALA A 27 -8.99 4.70 -4.05
CA ALA A 27 -8.77 3.26 -3.91
C ALA A 27 -8.54 2.90 -2.43
N LEU A 28 -9.18 1.81 -1.98
CA LEU A 28 -8.95 1.23 -0.66
C LEU A 28 -8.06 -0.01 -0.78
N LEU A 29 -6.98 -0.04 0.00
CA LEU A 29 -6.12 -1.20 0.18
C LEU A 29 -6.13 -1.63 1.65
N ARG A 30 -6.60 -2.84 1.96
CA ARG A 30 -6.52 -3.41 3.31
C ARG A 30 -5.34 -4.35 3.41
N LEU A 31 -4.44 -4.11 4.35
CA LEU A 31 -3.37 -5.03 4.68
C LEU A 31 -3.93 -6.10 5.63
N PRO A 32 -3.84 -7.40 5.27
CA PRO A 32 -4.42 -8.46 6.07
C PRO A 32 -3.69 -8.64 7.40
N ALA A 33 -4.39 -9.25 8.36
CA ALA A 33 -3.79 -9.84 9.55
C ALA A 33 -4.25 -11.27 9.69
N ASN A 34 -3.37 -12.12 10.22
CA ASN A 34 -3.46 -13.56 10.27
C ASN A 34 -4.03 -14.14 8.99
N THR A 35 -3.17 -14.28 7.98
CA THR A 35 -3.43 -14.90 6.66
C THR A 35 -4.09 -16.30 6.68
N GLY A 36 -4.39 -16.86 7.85
CA GLY A 36 -5.07 -18.15 8.00
C GLY A 36 -4.13 -19.35 7.95
N HIS A 37 -2.82 -19.11 7.91
CA HIS A 37 -1.81 -20.14 7.69
C HIS A 37 -1.20 -20.74 8.97
N GLY A 38 -1.77 -20.46 10.16
CA GLY A 38 -1.37 -21.09 11.42
C GLY A 38 -0.02 -20.62 12.00
N HIS A 39 0.51 -19.50 11.52
CA HIS A 39 1.73 -18.86 12.01
C HIS A 39 1.57 -17.34 11.98
N ALA A 40 2.40 -16.63 12.76
CA ALA A 40 2.43 -15.17 12.74
C ALA A 40 2.73 -14.67 11.30
N ASP A 41 2.07 -13.58 10.90
CA ASP A 41 2.32 -13.03 9.57
C ASP A 41 3.75 -12.46 9.46
N GLY A 42 4.30 -12.53 8.25
CA GLY A 42 5.66 -12.08 7.97
C GLY A 42 6.66 -13.23 7.96
N THR A 43 7.74 -13.11 8.75
CA THR A 43 9.04 -13.79 8.59
C THR A 43 9.01 -15.32 8.45
N ALA A 44 7.94 -15.99 8.85
CA ALA A 44 7.79 -17.44 8.72
C ALA A 44 7.30 -17.89 7.32
N CYS A 45 6.70 -17.01 6.51
CA CYS A 45 6.11 -17.39 5.22
C CYS A 45 6.25 -16.29 4.15
N VAL A 46 6.83 -16.66 3.01
CA VAL A 46 7.02 -15.75 1.85
C VAL A 46 5.70 -15.21 1.30
N ALA A 47 4.63 -16.02 1.31
CA ALA A 47 3.32 -15.60 0.83
C ALA A 47 2.74 -14.51 1.74
N CYS A 48 2.86 -14.67 3.06
CA CYS A 48 2.36 -13.72 4.04
C CYS A 48 3.20 -12.43 4.03
N ALA A 49 4.52 -12.56 3.88
CA ALA A 49 5.42 -11.42 3.70
C ALA A 49 5.04 -10.59 2.46
N ALA A 50 4.69 -11.24 1.34
CA ALA A 50 4.26 -10.54 0.12
C ALA A 50 2.89 -9.85 0.27
N GLN A 51 1.98 -10.40 1.06
CA GLN A 51 0.68 -9.77 1.36
C GLN A 51 0.81 -8.53 2.24
N LEU A 52 1.81 -8.51 3.14
CA LEU A 52 2.10 -7.38 4.02
C LEU A 52 3.00 -6.30 3.40
N ASP A 53 3.63 -6.58 2.25
CA ASP A 53 4.46 -5.60 1.53
C ASP A 53 3.58 -4.53 0.86
N VAL A 54 3.35 -3.43 1.59
CA VAL A 54 2.55 -2.29 1.10
C VAL A 54 3.04 -1.75 -0.24
N ARG A 55 4.35 -1.81 -0.55
CA ARG A 55 4.87 -1.33 -1.84
C ARG A 55 4.46 -2.29 -2.95
N ALA A 56 4.57 -3.60 -2.75
CA ALA A 56 4.09 -4.57 -3.71
C ALA A 56 2.58 -4.40 -3.96
N GLN A 57 1.79 -4.21 -2.91
CA GLN A 57 0.34 -4.03 -3.03
C GLN A 57 -0.04 -2.74 -3.78
N LEU A 58 0.63 -1.60 -3.49
CA LEU A 58 0.42 -0.34 -4.22
C LEU A 58 0.81 -0.46 -5.70
N PHE A 59 1.91 -1.16 -6.00
CA PHE A 59 2.31 -1.42 -7.38
C PHE A 59 1.27 -2.27 -8.11
N ASN A 60 0.79 -3.36 -7.49
CA ASN A 60 -0.26 -4.20 -8.07
C ASN A 60 -1.56 -3.42 -8.32
N LEU A 61 -1.93 -2.53 -7.39
CA LEU A 61 -3.09 -1.64 -7.53
C LEU A 61 -2.93 -0.70 -8.74
N LEU A 62 -1.76 -0.08 -8.89
CA LEU A 62 -1.42 0.81 -10.00
C LEU A 62 -1.45 0.08 -11.35
N GLU A 63 -0.81 -1.08 -11.43
CA GLU A 63 -0.77 -1.88 -12.67
C GLU A 63 -2.17 -2.39 -13.04
N GLY A 64 -2.97 -2.82 -12.06
CA GLY A 64 -4.36 -3.19 -12.29
C GLY A 64 -5.19 -2.05 -12.87
N ALA A 65 -5.02 -0.82 -12.38
CA ALA A 65 -5.69 0.35 -12.94
C ALA A 65 -5.21 0.69 -14.36
N ARG A 66 -3.89 0.62 -14.62
CA ARG A 66 -3.31 0.86 -15.96
C ARG A 66 -3.77 -0.14 -17.01
N GLN A 67 -4.00 -1.38 -16.60
CA GLN A 67 -4.48 -2.45 -17.47
C GLN A 67 -6.01 -2.44 -17.63
N GLY A 68 -6.72 -1.51 -16.99
CA GLY A 68 -8.19 -1.46 -17.00
C GLY A 68 -8.86 -2.57 -16.20
N LEU A 69 -8.11 -3.31 -15.37
CA LEU A 69 -8.61 -4.36 -14.48
C LEU A 69 -9.21 -3.79 -13.19
N ARG A 70 -8.96 -2.50 -12.91
CA ARG A 70 -9.50 -1.75 -11.78
C ARG A 70 -9.89 -0.34 -12.23
N PRO A 71 -10.86 0.31 -11.55
CA PRO A 71 -11.11 1.72 -11.76
C PRO A 71 -9.85 2.57 -11.56
N SER A 72 -9.75 3.67 -12.30
CA SER A 72 -8.74 4.69 -12.05
C SER A 72 -8.95 5.33 -10.68
N PHE A 73 -7.87 5.79 -10.05
CA PHE A 73 -7.91 6.46 -8.77
C PHE A 73 -6.91 7.63 -8.76
N SER A 74 -7.19 8.62 -7.92
CA SER A 74 -6.28 9.75 -7.66
C SER A 74 -5.79 9.80 -6.22
N LYS A 75 -6.33 8.95 -5.33
CA LYS A 75 -5.95 8.83 -3.92
C LYS A 75 -5.98 7.37 -3.49
N VAL A 76 -5.18 7.02 -2.48
CA VAL A 76 -5.21 5.69 -1.86
C VAL A 76 -5.39 5.83 -0.35
N VAL A 77 -6.27 5.00 0.22
CA VAL A 77 -6.34 4.75 1.65
C VAL A 77 -5.77 3.35 1.91
N VAL A 78 -4.75 3.27 2.75
CA VAL A 78 -4.18 2.01 3.24
C VAL A 78 -4.70 1.77 4.65
N ASP A 79 -5.50 0.73 4.81
CA ASP A 79 -5.92 0.24 6.12
C ASP A 79 -4.93 -0.79 6.62
N ALA A 80 -4.09 -0.36 7.56
CA ALA A 80 -3.12 -1.17 8.27
C ALA A 80 -3.52 -1.39 9.73
N SER A 81 -4.79 -1.17 10.09
CA SER A 81 -5.27 -1.29 11.48
C SER A 81 -5.13 -2.71 12.07
N ALA A 82 -4.99 -3.70 11.20
CA ALA A 82 -4.79 -5.09 11.58
C ALA A 82 -3.30 -5.50 11.61
N VAL A 83 -2.39 -4.67 11.08
CA VAL A 83 -0.96 -4.98 10.98
C VAL A 83 -0.28 -4.81 12.34
N THR A 84 0.44 -5.84 12.81
CA THR A 84 1.11 -5.84 14.12
C THR A 84 2.18 -4.75 14.25
N ASP A 85 2.97 -4.53 13.20
CA ASP A 85 4.03 -3.51 13.18
C ASP A 85 3.76 -2.49 12.08
N THR A 86 2.95 -1.48 12.41
CA THR A 86 2.60 -0.39 11.50
C THR A 86 3.80 0.50 11.17
N SER A 87 4.84 0.53 12.01
CA SER A 87 6.05 1.32 11.76
C SER A 87 6.77 0.86 10.50
N ARG A 88 6.78 -0.45 10.21
CA ARG A 88 7.30 -0.96 8.93
C ARG A 88 6.52 -0.48 7.72
N VAL A 89 5.21 -0.31 7.83
CA VAL A 89 4.38 0.23 6.75
C VAL A 89 4.77 1.69 6.49
N VAL A 90 4.94 2.48 7.55
CA VAL A 90 5.41 3.88 7.47
C VAL A 90 6.81 3.95 6.87
N ASP A 91 7.75 3.13 7.32
CA ASP A 91 9.13 3.10 6.81
C ASP A 91 9.19 2.70 5.33
N ALA A 92 8.31 1.78 4.89
CA ALA A 92 8.18 1.41 3.49
C ALA A 92 7.68 2.60 2.63
N LEU A 93 6.64 3.29 3.09
CA LEU A 93 6.02 4.43 2.38
C LEU A 93 6.87 5.70 2.39
N THR A 94 7.73 5.86 3.40
CA THR A 94 8.65 7.00 3.53
C THR A 94 10.05 6.72 2.99
N GLY A 95 10.27 5.55 2.38
CA GLY A 95 11.53 5.20 1.72
C GLY A 95 12.68 4.88 2.68
N ARG A 96 12.40 4.61 3.96
CA ARG A 96 13.42 4.21 4.95
C ARG A 96 13.85 2.75 4.82
N LEU A 97 13.02 1.92 4.16
CA LEU A 97 13.40 0.54 3.84
C LEU A 97 14.11 0.44 2.48
N PRO A 98 15.18 -0.38 2.37
CA PRO A 98 15.90 -0.57 1.11
C PRO A 98 14.95 -1.09 0.02
N ALA A 99 15.11 -0.58 -1.20
CA ALA A 99 14.44 -1.12 -2.37
C ALA A 99 14.95 -2.54 -2.67
N GLN A 100 14.02 -3.46 -2.90
CA GLN A 100 14.30 -4.86 -3.24
C GLN A 100 14.00 -5.15 -4.73
N ALA A 101 13.22 -4.30 -5.39
CA ALA A 101 12.87 -4.45 -6.81
C ALA A 101 12.52 -3.09 -7.47
N LEU A 102 12.49 -3.06 -8.81
CA LEU A 102 12.09 -1.88 -9.60
C LEU A 102 10.69 -1.36 -9.25
N ARG A 103 9.79 -2.23 -8.78
CA ARG A 103 8.46 -1.84 -8.29
C ARG A 103 8.53 -0.86 -7.12
N ASP A 104 9.53 -0.99 -6.24
CA ASP A 104 9.67 -0.15 -5.06
C ASP A 104 10.05 1.28 -5.46
N HIS A 105 10.91 1.44 -6.47
CA HIS A 105 11.22 2.73 -7.07
C HIS A 105 10.01 3.36 -7.76
N THR A 106 9.20 2.54 -8.43
CA THR A 106 7.96 3.02 -9.06
C THR A 106 7.01 3.57 -8.00
N VAL A 107 6.84 2.84 -6.89
CA VAL A 107 6.00 3.28 -5.76
C VAL A 107 6.53 4.56 -5.15
N ALA A 108 7.83 4.62 -4.81
CA ALA A 108 8.46 5.79 -4.21
C ALA A 108 8.38 7.06 -5.10
N ARG A 109 8.28 6.89 -6.43
CA ARG A 109 8.13 8.00 -7.37
C ARG A 109 6.69 8.47 -7.52
N LEU A 110 5.73 7.57 -7.37
CA LEU A 110 4.34 7.81 -7.74
C LEU A 110 3.40 7.96 -6.56
N PHE A 111 3.81 7.54 -5.36
CA PHE A 111 3.00 7.61 -4.16
C PHE A 111 3.75 8.38 -3.07
N TYR A 112 3.01 9.04 -2.18
CA TYR A 112 3.57 9.65 -0.99
C TYR A 112 2.63 9.48 0.20
N LEU A 113 3.18 9.29 1.40
CA LEU A 113 2.40 9.28 2.62
C LEU A 113 1.89 10.70 2.91
N ALA A 114 0.57 10.88 2.85
CA ALA A 114 -0.10 12.11 3.25
C ALA A 114 -0.33 12.08 4.77
N GLY A 115 -0.08 13.23 5.42
CA GLY A 115 -0.17 13.40 6.87
C GLY A 115 -1.59 13.31 7.40
#